data_AF-A0A7C7DPN8-F1
#
_entry.id   AF-A0A7C7DPN8-F1
#
_cell.length_a   1.000
_cell.length_b   1.000
_cell.length_c   1.000
_cell.angle_alpha   90.00
_cell.angle_beta   90.00
_cell.angle_gamma   90.00
#
_symmetry.space_group_name_H-M   'P 1'
#
loop_
_entity.id
_entity.type
_entity.pdbx_description
1 polymer ?
#
loop_
_entity_poly.entity_id
_entity_poly.type
_entity_poly.pdbx_seq_one_letter_code
_entity_poly.pdbx_strand_id
1 'polypeptide(L)' 'MVTALRLRRVRTGKTLRQFAREIGINEGTLIRIERGQCYVPKKWREPLAQALGVDPEEVLDPQTGWPRLVA' A
#
# COMPACT_ATOMS: atom_id res chain seq x y z
N MET A 1 -11.18 -10.28 -0.61
CA MET A 1 -11.02 -8.83 -0.85
C MET A 1 -9.57 -8.56 -1.24
N VAL A 2 -9.36 -7.89 -2.37
CA VAL A 2 -8.03 -7.56 -2.89
C VAL A 2 -7.93 -6.04 -2.97
N THR A 3 -6.82 -5.46 -2.48
CA THR A 3 -6.57 -4.01 -2.56
C THR A 3 -5.72 -3.68 -3.77
N ALA A 4 -5.90 -2.49 -4.34
CA ALA A 4 -5.09 -1.97 -5.44
C ALA A 4 -3.60 -1.93 -5.04
N LEU A 5 -3.34 -1.60 -3.77
CA LEU A 5 -2.01 -1.59 -3.16
C LEU A 5 -1.32 -2.95 -3.23
N ARG A 6 -2.02 -4.03 -2.85
CA ARG A 6 -1.51 -5.40 -2.96
C ARG A 6 -1.21 -5.78 -4.41
N LEU A 7 -2.11 -5.46 -5.34
CA LEU A 7 -1.92 -5.79 -6.76
C LEU A 7 -0.69 -5.06 -7.34
N ARG A 8 -0.55 -3.77 -7.05
CA ARG A 8 0.61 -2.97 -7.48
C ARG A 8 1.90 -3.54 -6.92
N ARG A 9 1.96 -3.88 -5.62
CA ARG A 9 3.16 -4.52 -5.05
C ARG A 9 3.49 -5.83 -5.75
N VAL A 10 2.51 -6.72 -5.94
CA VAL A 10 2.74 -8.01 -6.61
C VAL A 10 3.28 -7.83 -8.03
N ARG A 11 2.80 -6.82 -8.77
CA ARG A 11 3.31 -6.48 -10.12
C ARG A 11 4.78 -6.03 -10.14
N THR A 12 5.30 -5.50 -9.03
CA THR A 12 6.74 -5.18 -8.91
C THR A 12 7.61 -6.41 -8.64
N GLY A 13 7.02 -7.59 -8.41
CA GLY A 13 7.73 -8.80 -8.02
C GLY A 13 8.25 -8.81 -6.57
N LYS A 14 8.03 -7.74 -5.80
CA LYS A 14 8.49 -7.62 -4.42
C LYS A 14 7.62 -8.43 -3.47
N THR A 15 8.26 -9.20 -2.59
CA THR A 15 7.58 -9.79 -1.43
C THR A 15 7.10 -8.70 -0.47
N LEU A 16 6.16 -9.06 0.42
CA LEU A 16 5.63 -8.14 1.41
C LEU A 16 6.75 -7.64 2.34
N ARG A 17 7.63 -8.53 2.80
CA ARG A 17 8.81 -8.19 3.61
C ARG A 17 9.78 -7.23 2.90
N GLN A 18 10.10 -7.48 1.63
CA GLN A 18 11.01 -6.60 0.86
C GLN A 18 10.43 -5.19 0.74
N PHE A 19 9.17 -5.09 0.35
CA PHE A 19 8.49 -3.81 0.20
C PHE A 19 8.33 -3.07 1.53
N ALA A 20 7.98 -3.81 2.61
CA ALA A 20 7.91 -3.25 3.96
C ALA A 20 9.25 -2.65 4.40
N ARG A 21 10.36 -3.37 4.16
CA ARG A 21 11.71 -2.92 4.48
C ARG A 21 12.14 -1.71 3.65
N GLU A 22 11.82 -1.69 2.37
CA GLU A 22 12.14 -0.58 1.46
C GLU A 22 11.48 0.72 1.90
N ILE A 23 10.21 0.65 2.30
CA ILE A 23 9.46 1.81 2.80
C ILE A 23 9.86 2.12 4.24
N GLY A 24 10.27 1.14 5.04
CA GLY A 24 10.50 1.29 6.48
C GLY A 24 9.22 1.15 7.31
N ILE A 25 8.20 0.47 6.77
CA ILE A 25 6.96 0.14 7.48
C ILE A 25 7.07 -1.26 8.10
N ASN A 26 6.43 -1.47 9.26
CA ASN A 26 6.33 -2.80 9.85
C ASN A 26 5.54 -3.76 8.93
N GLU A 27 6.05 -4.99 8.76
CA GLU A 27 5.44 -6.02 7.91
C GLU A 27 3.97 -6.31 8.30
N GLY A 28 3.67 -6.41 9.60
CA GLY A 28 2.32 -6.62 10.11
C GLY A 28 1.37 -5.46 9.81
N THR A 29 1.86 -4.22 9.87
CA THR A 29 1.08 -3.04 9.47
C THR A 29 0.76 -3.11 7.97
N LEU A 30 1.75 -3.41 7.13
CA LEU A 30 1.54 -3.54 5.68
C LEU A 30 0.54 -4.67 5.34
N ILE A 31 0.58 -5.80 6.05
CA ILE A 31 -0.42 -6.89 5.90
C ILE A 31 -1.84 -6.38 6.16
N ARG A 32 -2.03 -5.62 7.25
CA ARG A 32 -3.35 -5.08 7.60
C ARG A 32 -3.82 -4.08 6.55
N ILE A 33 -2.94 -3.20 6.08
CA ILE A 33 -3.23 -2.26 4.98
C ILE A 33 -3.65 -3.03 3.73
N GLU A 34 -2.85 -3.99 3.25
CA GLU A 34 -3.14 -4.74 2.01
C GLU A 34 -4.42 -5.59 2.08
N ARG A 35 -4.90 -5.87 3.28
CA ARG A 35 -6.18 -6.57 3.53
C ARG A 35 -7.36 -5.61 3.72
N GLY A 36 -7.14 -4.29 3.64
CA GLY A 36 -8.18 -3.29 3.89
C GLY A 36 -8.64 -3.27 5.35
N GLN A 37 -7.75 -3.58 6.30
CA GLN A 37 -8.06 -3.62 7.74
C GLN A 37 -7.61 -2.35 8.48
N CYS A 38 -6.86 -1.47 7.83
CA CYS A 38 -6.53 -0.14 8.33
C CYS A 38 -6.16 0.82 7.20
N TYR A 39 -6.28 2.12 7.49
CA TYR A 39 -5.85 3.19 6.59
C TYR A 39 -4.33 3.34 6.56
N VAL A 40 -3.82 4.05 5.55
CA VAL A 40 -2.42 4.44 5.42
C VAL A 40 -2.22 5.84 6.03
N PRO A 41 -1.41 5.98 7.11
CA PRO A 41 -1.07 7.28 7.68
C PRO A 41 -0.43 8.21 6.64
N LYS A 42 -0.69 9.52 6.72
CA LYS A 42 -0.20 10.52 5.75
C LYS A 42 1.30 10.38 5.45
N LYS A 43 2.13 10.16 6.47
CA LYS A 43 3.59 9.99 6.32
C LYS A 43 4.02 8.83 5.41
N TRP A 44 3.13 7.86 5.16
CA TRP A 44 3.40 6.67 4.36
C TRP A 44 2.74 6.70 2.98
N ARG A 45 1.89 7.69 2.66
CA ARG A 45 1.14 7.72 1.40
C ARG A 45 2.08 7.94 0.21
N GLU A 46 2.82 9.05 0.20
CA GLU A 46 3.82 9.37 -0.81
C GLU A 46 4.94 8.32 -0.92
N PRO A 47 5.64 7.91 0.16
CA PRO A 47 6.71 6.93 0.06
C PRO A 47 6.25 5.59 -0.53
N LEU A 48 5.04 5.17 -0.17
CA LEU A 48 4.46 3.94 -0.69
C LEU A 48 4.13 4.06 -2.18
N ALA A 49 3.52 5.16 -2.59
CA ALA A 49 3.17 5.43 -3.98
C ALA A 49 4.43 5.52 -4.86
N GLN A 50 5.45 6.23 -4.39
CA GLN A 50 6.77 6.32 -5.03
C GLN A 50 7.44 4.96 -5.20
N ALA A 51 7.45 4.11 -4.16
CA ALA A 51 8.02 2.76 -4.22
C ALA A 51 7.27 1.82 -5.19
N LEU A 52 6.02 2.17 -5.56
CA LEU A 52 5.19 1.48 -6.54
C LEU A 52 5.21 2.12 -7.94
N GLY A 53 5.77 3.32 -8.07
CA GLY A 53 5.76 4.09 -9.32
C GLY A 53 4.36 4.50 -9.77
N VAL A 54 3.48 4.85 -8.83
CA VAL A 54 2.10 5.29 -9.08
C VAL A 54 1.78 6.54 -8.29
N ASP A 55 0.69 7.22 -8.62
CA ASP A 55 0.15 8.28 -7.76
C ASP A 55 -0.57 7.70 -6.54
N PRO A 56 -0.52 8.35 -5.36
CA PRO A 56 -1.21 7.87 -4.17
C PRO A 56 -2.70 7.63 -4.39
N GLU A 57 -3.34 8.46 -5.22
CA GLU A 57 -4.77 8.38 -5.51
C GLU A 57 -5.17 7.15 -6.33
N GLU A 58 -4.23 6.48 -7.01
CA GLU A 58 -4.50 5.23 -7.72
C GLU A 58 -4.68 4.04 -6.76
N VAL A 59 -4.04 4.10 -5.60
CA VAL A 59 -3.98 2.98 -4.64
C VAL A 59 -4.70 3.28 -3.32
N LEU A 60 -4.88 4.55 -2.99
CA LEU A 60 -5.49 5.04 -1.77
C LEU A 60 -6.62 6.02 -2.07
N ASP A 61 -7.60 6.08 -1.18
CA ASP A 61 -8.56 7.18 -1.12
C ASP A 61 -7.86 8.45 -0.58
N PRO A 62 -7.93 9.60 -1.29
CA PRO A 62 -7.17 10.79 -0.93
C PRO A 62 -7.61 11.40 0.40
N GLN A 63 -8.90 11.31 0.73
CA GLN A 63 -9.48 11.92 1.92
C GLN A 63 -9.17 11.08 3.16
N THR A 64 -9.44 9.78 3.09
CA THR A 64 -9.42 8.86 4.23
C THR A 64 -8.08 8.11 4.35
N GLY A 65 -7.36 7.93 3.24
CA GLY A 65 -6.15 7.11 3.16
C GLY A 65 -6.42 5.61 3.16
N TRP A 66 -7.67 5.19 2.97
CA TRP A 66 -7.99 3.77 2.87
C TRP A 66 -7.52 3.19 1.54
N PRO A 67 -6.98 1.97 1.53
CA PRO A 67 -6.64 1.27 0.30
C PRO A 67 -7.87 1.08 -0.58
N ARG A 68 -7.75 1.43 -1.86
CA ARG A 68 -8.82 1.17 -2.83
C ARG A 68 -9.02 -0.33 -2.98
N LEU A 69 -10.26 -0.75 -2.88
CA LEU A 69 -10.65 -2.14 -3.14
C LEU A 69 -10.79 -2.35 -4.64
N VAL A 70 -10.38 -3.53 -5.10
CA VAL A 70 -10.59 -3.97 -6.47
C VAL A 70 -11.68 -5.04 -6.43
N ALA A 71 -12.72 -4.85 -7.25
CA ALA A 71 -13.83 -5.79 -7.42
C ALA A 71 -13.35 -7.09 -8.08
#